data_AF-A0A7K9LU36-F1
#
_entry.id   AF-A0A7K9LU36-F1
#
_cell.length_a   1.000
_cell.length_b   1.000
_cell.length_c   1.000
_cell.angle_alpha   90.00
_cell.angle_beta   90.00
_cell.angle_gamma   90.00
#
_symmetry.space_group_name_H-M   'P 1'
#
loop_
_entity.id
_entity.type
_entity.pdbx_description
1 polymer ?
#
loop_
_entity_poly.entity_id
_entity_poly.type
_entity_poly.pdbx_seq_one_letter_code
_entity_poly.pdbx_strand_id
1 'polypeptide(L)'
;MDLRAELLKSIWYAFTALDVEKSGKVSKSQLKVLSHNLYTVLCIPHDPVALEEHFRDDDDGPVSSQGYMPYLNKYILDKVEEGAFVKENFDELCWTLTAKKNYKPDRNGNSVVSHQDAFKLWCLFNFLSEDKYPLVMVPDEVEYLLKKICTAMNVELNSCELDDYLSQELQGPGGLTVWQFLDMMNSGRFLRGIEQEAISMAVEEVYQEVIEDVLKQARSPHGYLWKKGQLRRNWSERWFTLKPSVLSYYMSEERKEKKGSIALDKHCCVEVLPDRDGKRCMFCVKTSSRTYEMSASDTRQRQEWTLAIQTAIRLQAEGKKSLHKDLKQKRREQREQREQRKAAKEEETQRLKQLQEEKERKLQELELLKEAQRQAEILLQEEEQRRRQQHEEMQRTLEIQLQEAEQARASMQAEMVLKEAEAERQRKRILELEDMQERLQEALQQEVKARQDEESVRYAQARLLAEEEEKLKQLMKLKEEQEEYIIKTQREKQVLKQEMENKNKCLEEAQKQLEEVRVNRQRVDQDVMAAQRKLRQASTNVKHWNVQMNRLMHPIGPGDKRTNVSGGGFAGYQPLLSRRDSSLK
;
A
#
# COMPACT_ATOMS: atom_id res chain seq x y z
N MET A 1 -49.33 39.18 -36.77
CA MET A 1 -50.12 38.05 -36.22
C MET A 1 -51.05 38.55 -35.12
N ASP A 2 -50.51 39.33 -34.20
CA ASP A 2 -51.04 40.43 -33.39
C ASP A 2 -52.58 40.61 -33.43
N LEU A 3 -53.18 41.03 -34.55
CA LEU A 3 -54.64 41.21 -34.66
C LEU A 3 -55.44 39.96 -34.25
N ARG A 4 -55.00 38.75 -34.62
CA ARG A 4 -55.67 37.50 -34.20
C ARG A 4 -55.55 37.29 -32.69
N ALA A 5 -54.38 37.59 -32.11
CA ALA A 5 -54.17 37.50 -30.67
C ALA A 5 -54.98 38.54 -29.90
N GLU A 6 -55.08 39.78 -30.40
CA GLU A 6 -55.90 40.85 -29.81
C GLU A 6 -57.39 40.49 -29.78
N LEU A 7 -57.94 40.00 -30.89
CA LEU A 7 -59.35 39.56 -30.95
C LEU A 7 -59.61 38.32 -30.08
N LEU A 8 -58.67 37.38 -30.03
CA LEU A 8 -58.79 36.16 -29.24
C LEU A 8 -58.99 36.44 -27.74
N LYS A 9 -58.45 37.55 -27.21
CA LYS A 9 -58.66 37.95 -25.80
C LYS A 9 -60.11 38.21 -25.46
N SER A 10 -60.79 39.02 -26.27
CA SER A 10 -62.21 39.33 -26.09
C SER A 10 -63.08 38.07 -26.30
N ILE A 11 -62.70 37.20 -27.25
CA ILE A 11 -63.41 35.93 -27.50
C ILE A 11 -63.22 34.90 -26.37
N TRP A 12 -62.06 34.83 -25.71
CA TRP A 12 -61.87 33.98 -24.52
C TRP A 12 -62.86 34.32 -23.40
N TYR A 13 -63.13 35.62 -23.18
CA TYR A 13 -64.14 36.05 -22.22
C TYR A 13 -65.57 35.64 -22.66
N ALA A 14 -65.91 35.81 -23.94
CA ALA A 14 -67.20 35.38 -24.46
C ALA A 14 -67.40 33.86 -24.35
N PHE A 15 -66.38 33.05 -24.67
CA PHE A 15 -66.43 31.58 -24.57
C PHE A 15 -66.56 31.13 -23.11
N THR A 16 -65.76 31.69 -22.19
CA THR A 16 -65.78 31.33 -20.77
C THR A 16 -67.04 31.80 -20.04
N ALA A 17 -67.75 32.80 -20.59
CA ALA A 17 -69.11 33.12 -20.17
C ALA A 17 -70.15 32.11 -20.68
N LEU A 18 -69.91 31.41 -21.79
CA LEU A 18 -70.81 30.36 -22.28
C LEU A 18 -70.58 29.00 -21.58
N ASP A 19 -69.35 28.69 -21.15
CA ASP A 19 -69.01 27.54 -20.30
C ASP A 19 -69.48 27.75 -18.85
N VAL A 20 -70.79 27.56 -18.64
CA VAL A 20 -71.44 27.75 -17.32
C VAL A 20 -70.95 26.77 -16.26
N GLU A 21 -70.55 25.57 -16.67
CA GLU A 21 -70.09 24.50 -15.78
C GLU A 21 -68.58 24.60 -15.45
N LYS A 22 -67.83 25.44 -16.18
CA LYS A 22 -66.36 25.47 -16.20
C LYS A 22 -65.76 24.11 -16.58
N SER A 23 -66.46 23.34 -17.40
CA SER A 23 -66.09 21.98 -17.81
C SER A 23 -65.24 21.94 -19.08
N GLY A 24 -64.90 23.11 -19.64
CA GLY A 24 -64.22 23.27 -20.92
C GLY A 24 -65.14 23.04 -22.12
N LYS A 25 -66.46 22.93 -21.90
CA LYS A 25 -67.45 22.53 -22.90
C LYS A 25 -68.58 23.55 -23.01
N VAL A 26 -68.97 23.84 -24.25
CA VAL A 26 -70.10 24.72 -24.58
C VAL A 26 -70.95 24.01 -25.63
N SER A 27 -72.27 24.18 -25.57
CA SER A 27 -73.18 23.54 -26.53
C SER A 27 -72.95 24.02 -27.98
N LYS A 28 -73.05 23.11 -28.96
CA LYS A 28 -72.92 23.42 -30.40
C LYS A 28 -73.81 24.59 -30.82
N SER A 29 -75.04 24.67 -30.30
CA SER A 29 -76.00 25.74 -30.60
C SER A 29 -75.54 27.13 -30.11
N GLN A 30 -75.01 27.23 -28.89
CA GLN A 30 -74.42 28.48 -28.38
C GLN A 30 -73.18 28.91 -29.19
N LEU A 31 -72.33 27.95 -29.55
CA LEU A 31 -71.13 28.21 -30.36
C LEU A 31 -71.46 28.60 -31.80
N LYS A 32 -72.53 28.05 -32.39
CA LYS A 32 -73.05 28.47 -33.69
C LYS A 32 -73.54 29.93 -33.65
N VAL A 33 -74.32 30.30 -32.64
CA VAL A 33 -74.81 31.68 -32.45
C VAL A 33 -73.65 32.66 -32.23
N LEU A 34 -72.67 32.30 -31.39
CA LEU A 34 -71.45 33.10 -31.23
C LEU A 34 -70.72 33.27 -32.57
N SER A 35 -70.56 32.20 -33.34
CA SER A 35 -69.85 32.24 -34.62
C SER A 35 -70.57 33.11 -35.65
N HIS A 36 -71.89 32.98 -35.81
CA HIS A 36 -72.71 33.84 -36.66
C HIS A 36 -72.53 35.33 -36.31
N ASN A 37 -72.58 35.66 -35.03
CA ASN A 37 -72.42 37.03 -34.56
C ASN A 37 -70.98 37.53 -34.79
N LEU A 38 -69.97 36.68 -34.62
CA LEU A 38 -68.58 37.00 -34.96
C LEU A 38 -68.40 37.27 -36.46
N TYR A 39 -68.90 36.41 -37.35
CA TYR A 39 -68.88 36.68 -38.80
C TYR A 39 -69.56 38.02 -39.14
N THR A 40 -70.70 38.30 -38.52
CA THR A 40 -71.48 39.53 -38.75
C THR A 40 -70.72 40.78 -38.34
N VAL A 41 -70.19 40.82 -37.10
CA VAL A 41 -69.55 42.02 -36.53
C VAL A 41 -68.10 42.22 -37.02
N LEU A 42 -67.41 41.14 -37.42
CA LEU A 42 -66.12 41.20 -38.11
C LEU A 42 -66.27 41.44 -39.63
N CYS A 43 -67.51 41.57 -40.13
CA CYS A 43 -67.87 41.79 -41.54
C CYS A 43 -67.32 40.71 -42.50
N ILE A 44 -67.13 39.48 -42.02
CA ILE A 44 -66.59 38.36 -42.79
C ILE A 44 -67.73 37.71 -43.62
N PRO A 45 -67.59 37.58 -44.95
CA PRO A 45 -68.55 36.86 -45.76
C PRO A 45 -68.56 35.37 -45.40
N HIS A 46 -69.74 34.85 -45.09
CA HIS A 46 -69.97 33.45 -44.79
C HIS A 46 -71.25 32.95 -45.47
N ASP A 47 -71.28 31.65 -45.79
CA ASP A 47 -72.48 30.97 -46.24
C ASP A 47 -73.22 30.41 -45.01
N PRO A 48 -74.51 30.77 -44.80
CA PRO A 48 -75.33 30.20 -43.73
C PRO A 48 -75.51 28.68 -43.85
N VAL A 49 -75.52 28.11 -45.06
CA VAL A 49 -75.68 26.66 -45.25
C VAL A 49 -74.44 25.92 -44.76
N ALA A 50 -73.25 26.29 -45.24
CA ALA A 50 -71.99 25.77 -44.71
C ALA A 50 -71.83 26.03 -43.21
N LEU A 51 -72.35 27.14 -42.66
CA LEU A 51 -72.34 27.37 -41.21
C LEU A 51 -73.20 26.35 -40.44
N GLU A 52 -74.38 26.00 -40.93
CA GLU A 52 -75.20 24.94 -40.33
C GLU A 52 -74.53 23.57 -40.44
N GLU A 53 -73.92 23.23 -41.57
CA GLU A 53 -73.17 21.97 -41.73
C GLU A 53 -71.96 21.89 -40.77
N HIS A 54 -71.27 23.00 -40.52
CA HIS A 54 -70.12 23.02 -39.60
C HIS A 54 -70.49 22.74 -38.13
N PHE A 55 -71.74 22.97 -37.73
CA PHE A 55 -72.24 22.82 -36.35
C PHE A 55 -73.32 21.74 -36.20
N ARG A 56 -73.52 20.91 -37.23
CA ARG A 56 -74.51 19.82 -37.23
C ARG A 56 -74.21 18.78 -36.13
N ASP A 57 -75.24 18.04 -35.73
CA ASP A 57 -75.17 17.04 -34.66
C ASP A 57 -74.68 15.65 -35.11
N ASP A 58 -74.28 15.49 -36.38
CA ASP A 58 -73.37 14.41 -36.78
C ASP A 58 -71.91 14.75 -36.34
N ASP A 59 -71.10 13.71 -36.11
CA ASP A 59 -69.74 13.88 -35.62
C ASP A 59 -68.72 14.19 -36.74
N ASP A 60 -69.19 14.26 -37.99
CA ASP A 60 -68.40 14.57 -39.18
C ASP A 60 -68.03 16.07 -39.32
N GLY A 61 -68.78 16.96 -38.67
CA GLY A 61 -68.51 18.41 -38.72
C GLY A 61 -67.14 18.79 -38.13
N PRO A 62 -66.46 19.85 -38.63
CA PRO A 62 -65.16 20.28 -38.09
C PRO A 62 -65.22 20.72 -36.63
N VAL A 63 -66.37 21.23 -36.15
CA VAL A 63 -66.54 21.58 -34.73
C VAL A 63 -66.66 20.31 -33.87
N SER A 64 -67.29 19.24 -34.38
CA SER A 64 -67.36 17.93 -33.74
C SER A 64 -65.99 17.25 -33.68
N SER A 65 -65.29 17.19 -34.83
CA SER A 65 -64.06 16.41 -35.00
C SER A 65 -62.77 17.12 -34.57
N GLN A 66 -62.71 18.47 -34.60
CA GLN A 66 -61.51 19.25 -34.26
C GLN A 66 -61.74 20.21 -33.07
N GLY A 67 -62.97 20.36 -32.61
CA GLY A 67 -63.33 21.30 -31.55
C GLY A 67 -63.40 22.76 -32.00
N TYR A 68 -63.93 23.61 -31.10
CA TYR A 68 -64.24 25.00 -31.44
C TYR A 68 -63.01 25.88 -31.69
N MET A 69 -61.89 25.65 -31.00
CA MET A 69 -60.73 26.54 -31.09
C MET A 69 -59.98 26.43 -32.44
N PRO A 70 -59.73 25.24 -33.01
CA PRO A 70 -59.24 25.13 -34.39
C PRO A 70 -60.22 25.71 -35.42
N TYR A 71 -61.53 25.50 -35.23
CA TYR A 71 -62.57 26.09 -36.08
C TYR A 71 -62.51 27.63 -36.08
N LEU A 72 -62.50 28.24 -34.89
CA LEU A 72 -62.45 29.68 -34.68
C LEU A 72 -61.23 30.31 -35.38
N ASN A 73 -60.06 29.67 -35.26
CA ASN A 73 -58.85 30.14 -35.95
C ASN A 73 -59.02 30.05 -37.47
N LYS A 74 -59.25 28.84 -38.00
CA LYS A 74 -59.24 28.56 -39.45
C LYS A 74 -60.37 29.23 -40.24
N TYR A 75 -61.57 29.36 -39.67
CA TYR A 75 -62.76 29.82 -40.41
C TYR A 75 -63.15 31.27 -40.12
N ILE A 76 -62.78 31.83 -38.96
CA ILE A 76 -63.08 33.22 -38.56
C ILE A 76 -61.79 34.05 -38.51
N LEU A 77 -60.89 33.81 -37.54
CA LEU A 77 -59.72 34.69 -37.29
C LEU A 77 -58.72 34.72 -38.46
N ASP A 78 -58.63 33.65 -39.24
CA ASP A 78 -57.80 33.59 -40.44
C ASP A 78 -58.33 34.47 -41.58
N LYS A 79 -59.63 34.81 -41.57
CA LYS A 79 -60.32 35.64 -42.58
C LYS A 79 -60.55 37.10 -42.17
N VAL A 80 -60.11 37.53 -40.98
CA VAL A 80 -60.27 38.92 -40.54
C VAL A 80 -59.30 39.83 -41.28
N GLU A 81 -59.83 40.85 -41.96
CA GLU A 81 -59.05 41.93 -42.58
C GLU A 81 -58.99 43.17 -41.68
N GLU A 82 -57.80 43.76 -41.56
CA GLU A 82 -57.56 44.91 -40.68
C GLU A 82 -58.23 46.18 -41.25
N GLY A 83 -59.20 46.73 -40.53
CA GLY A 83 -59.97 47.91 -40.97
C GLY A 83 -61.26 47.60 -41.74
N ALA A 84 -61.59 46.33 -41.99
CA ALA A 84 -62.87 45.93 -42.58
C ALA A 84 -64.05 46.02 -41.59
N PHE A 85 -63.78 46.13 -40.29
CA PHE A 85 -64.77 46.12 -39.21
C PHE A 85 -64.45 47.18 -38.14
N VAL A 86 -65.45 47.51 -37.30
CA VAL A 86 -65.28 48.41 -36.16
C VAL A 86 -64.96 47.58 -34.90
N LYS A 87 -63.76 47.77 -34.34
CA LYS A 87 -63.28 47.01 -33.17
C LYS A 87 -64.17 47.19 -31.94
N GLU A 88 -64.69 48.40 -31.72
CA GLU A 88 -65.58 48.72 -30.60
C GLU A 88 -66.84 47.84 -30.58
N ASN A 89 -67.53 47.70 -31.71
CA ASN A 89 -68.71 46.84 -31.86
C ASN A 89 -68.40 45.36 -31.54
N PHE A 90 -67.20 44.89 -31.92
CA PHE A 90 -66.74 43.52 -31.64
C PHE A 90 -66.46 43.31 -30.14
N ASP A 91 -65.81 44.28 -29.50
CA ASP A 91 -65.56 44.27 -28.07
C ASP A 91 -66.87 44.39 -27.28
N GLU A 92 -67.84 45.21 -27.73
CA GLU A 92 -69.17 45.35 -27.13
C GLU A 92 -69.98 44.04 -27.20
N LEU A 93 -69.91 43.30 -28.31
CA LEU A 93 -70.50 41.97 -28.45
C LEU A 93 -69.93 41.01 -27.39
N CYS A 94 -68.60 40.98 -27.25
CA CYS A 94 -67.91 40.10 -26.30
C CYS A 94 -68.17 40.52 -24.83
N TRP A 95 -68.18 41.82 -24.55
CA TRP A 95 -68.53 42.40 -23.24
C TRP A 95 -69.97 42.07 -22.85
N THR A 96 -70.94 42.28 -23.75
CA THR A 96 -72.37 42.00 -23.52
C THR A 96 -72.63 40.55 -23.14
N LEU A 97 -71.91 39.60 -23.75
CA LEU A 97 -71.98 38.18 -23.41
C LEU A 97 -71.38 37.87 -22.04
N THR A 98 -70.29 38.54 -21.67
CA THR A 98 -69.49 38.21 -20.48
C THR A 98 -69.95 38.95 -19.23
N ALA A 99 -70.11 40.27 -19.32
CA ALA A 99 -70.47 41.15 -18.22
C ALA A 99 -71.80 40.73 -17.58
N LYS A 100 -72.80 40.34 -18.39
CA LYS A 100 -74.12 39.89 -17.92
C LYS A 100 -74.07 38.73 -16.90
N LYS A 101 -73.01 37.93 -16.89
CA LYS A 101 -72.81 36.84 -15.91
C LYS A 101 -71.79 37.20 -14.83
N ASN A 102 -70.71 37.87 -15.22
CA ASN A 102 -69.50 38.01 -14.40
C ASN A 102 -69.32 39.41 -13.79
N TYR A 103 -69.77 40.48 -14.46
CA TYR A 103 -69.69 41.84 -13.92
C TYR A 103 -70.92 42.13 -13.06
N LYS A 104 -70.68 42.47 -11.79
CA LYS A 104 -71.71 42.82 -10.81
C LYS A 104 -71.22 44.07 -10.07
N PRO A 105 -71.56 45.29 -10.53
CA PRO A 105 -71.36 46.47 -9.70
C PRO A 105 -72.12 46.27 -8.37
N ASP A 106 -71.57 46.79 -7.28
CA ASP A 106 -71.95 46.33 -5.94
C ASP A 106 -73.45 46.44 -5.66
N ARG A 107 -74.00 45.40 -5.00
CA ARG A 107 -75.42 45.24 -4.67
C ARG A 107 -75.97 46.37 -3.81
N ASN A 108 -75.11 47.13 -3.13
CA ASN A 108 -75.50 48.24 -2.28
C ASN A 108 -75.66 49.58 -3.04
N GLY A 109 -75.39 49.61 -4.36
CA GLY A 109 -75.63 50.77 -5.22
C GLY A 109 -74.52 51.82 -5.26
N ASN A 110 -73.52 51.76 -4.37
CA ASN A 110 -72.40 52.71 -4.29
C ASN A 110 -71.26 52.42 -5.31
N SER A 111 -71.59 51.91 -6.51
CA SER A 111 -70.60 51.60 -7.54
C SER A 111 -70.05 52.88 -8.17
N VAL A 112 -68.77 53.16 -7.94
CA VAL A 112 -68.09 54.36 -8.44
C VAL A 112 -67.97 54.37 -9.98
N VAL A 113 -67.90 53.20 -10.60
CA VAL A 113 -67.71 53.04 -12.06
C VAL A 113 -69.06 52.76 -12.75
N SER A 114 -69.38 53.48 -13.82
CA SER A 114 -70.58 53.21 -14.64
C SER A 114 -70.42 51.95 -15.50
N HIS A 115 -71.52 51.40 -16.02
CA HIS A 115 -71.44 50.24 -16.93
C HIS A 115 -70.68 50.56 -18.25
N GLN A 116 -70.69 51.82 -18.69
CA GLN A 116 -69.92 52.25 -19.87
C GLN A 116 -68.42 52.38 -19.55
N ASP A 117 -68.07 52.89 -18.37
CA ASP A 117 -66.67 53.00 -17.97
C ASP A 117 -66.08 51.62 -17.63
N ALA A 118 -66.88 50.69 -17.09
CA ALA A 118 -66.49 49.30 -16.89
C ALA A 118 -66.17 48.58 -18.22
N PHE A 119 -66.91 48.87 -19.30
CA PHE A 119 -66.59 48.38 -20.65
C PHE A 119 -65.25 48.93 -21.15
N LYS A 120 -65.01 50.24 -21.02
CA LYS A 120 -63.74 50.89 -21.41
C LYS A 120 -62.57 50.35 -20.60
N LEU A 121 -62.75 50.17 -19.29
CA LEU A 121 -61.77 49.55 -18.38
C LEU A 121 -61.48 48.09 -18.72
N TRP A 122 -62.49 47.32 -19.13
CA TRP A 122 -62.30 45.95 -19.64
C TRP A 122 -61.52 45.94 -20.97
N CYS A 123 -61.78 46.89 -21.87
CA CYS A 123 -60.98 47.04 -23.10
C CYS A 123 -59.52 47.42 -22.81
N LEU A 124 -59.29 48.36 -21.88
CA LEU A 124 -57.97 48.74 -21.38
C LEU A 124 -57.25 47.57 -20.70
N PHE A 125 -57.99 46.73 -19.95
CA PHE A 125 -57.47 45.49 -19.40
C PHE A 125 -57.05 44.51 -20.50
N ASN A 126 -57.91 44.25 -21.50
CA ASN A 126 -57.59 43.35 -22.61
C ASN A 126 -56.34 43.83 -23.37
N PHE A 127 -56.21 45.14 -23.58
CA PHE A 127 -55.04 45.75 -24.20
C PHE A 127 -53.75 45.54 -23.38
N LEU A 128 -53.77 45.80 -22.07
CA LEU A 128 -52.57 45.74 -21.21
C LEU A 128 -52.21 44.33 -20.72
N SER A 129 -53.18 43.43 -20.59
CA SER A 129 -52.99 42.04 -20.14
C SER A 129 -51.94 41.27 -20.94
N GLU A 130 -51.38 40.22 -20.33
CA GLU A 130 -50.52 39.24 -21.01
C GLU A 130 -51.29 38.43 -22.06
N ASP A 131 -50.60 37.69 -22.94
CA ASP A 131 -51.21 37.06 -24.13
C ASP A 131 -51.54 35.56 -23.94
N LYS A 132 -51.59 35.10 -22.69
CA LYS A 132 -51.93 33.72 -22.30
C LYS A 132 -53.23 33.73 -21.51
N TYR A 133 -54.08 32.73 -21.72
CA TYR A 133 -55.26 32.50 -20.90
C TYR A 133 -54.90 31.66 -19.65
N PRO A 134 -55.42 31.94 -18.44
CA PRO A 134 -56.32 33.05 -18.10
C PRO A 134 -55.62 34.41 -18.17
N LEU A 135 -56.33 35.40 -18.73
CA LEU A 135 -55.81 36.74 -18.93
C LEU A 135 -55.61 37.47 -17.59
N VAL A 136 -54.37 37.90 -17.36
CA VAL A 136 -53.95 38.67 -16.19
C VAL A 136 -53.23 39.96 -16.61
N MET A 137 -53.39 41.01 -15.80
CA MET A 137 -52.60 42.25 -15.86
C MET A 137 -51.56 42.22 -14.73
N VAL A 138 -50.27 42.28 -15.07
CA VAL A 138 -49.18 42.28 -14.08
C VAL A 138 -49.12 43.60 -13.29
N PRO A 139 -48.55 43.63 -12.08
CA PRO A 139 -48.42 44.83 -11.24
C PRO A 139 -47.97 46.10 -11.98
N ASP A 140 -46.85 46.04 -12.73
CA ASP A 140 -46.32 47.16 -13.51
C ASP A 140 -47.34 47.80 -14.48
N GLU A 141 -48.25 46.98 -15.04
CA GLU A 141 -49.27 47.44 -15.99
C GLU A 141 -50.53 47.95 -15.25
N VAL A 142 -50.83 47.44 -14.05
CA VAL A 142 -51.86 47.98 -13.15
C VAL A 142 -51.45 49.37 -12.65
N GLU A 143 -50.21 49.53 -12.17
CA GLU A 143 -49.67 50.82 -11.74
C GLU A 143 -49.68 51.81 -12.92
N TYR A 144 -49.23 51.39 -14.11
CA TYR A 144 -49.26 52.22 -15.32
C TYR A 144 -50.68 52.72 -15.67
N LEU A 145 -51.69 51.84 -15.61
CA LEU A 145 -53.07 52.21 -15.94
C LEU A 145 -53.67 53.16 -14.89
N LEU A 146 -53.54 52.82 -13.61
CA LEU A 146 -54.03 53.66 -12.51
C LEU A 146 -53.36 55.04 -12.54
N LYS A 147 -52.03 55.07 -12.71
CA LYS A 147 -51.24 56.31 -12.80
C LYS A 147 -51.68 57.19 -13.96
N LYS A 148 -52.05 56.61 -15.10
CA LYS A 148 -52.64 57.34 -16.23
C LYS A 148 -54.00 57.94 -15.90
N ILE A 149 -54.91 57.16 -15.32
CA ILE A 149 -56.25 57.62 -14.92
C ILE A 149 -56.13 58.75 -13.89
N CYS A 150 -55.32 58.57 -12.84
CA CYS A 150 -55.01 59.59 -11.84
C CYS A 150 -54.42 60.86 -12.48
N THR A 151 -53.47 60.74 -13.41
CA THR A 151 -52.88 61.89 -14.14
C THR A 151 -53.94 62.67 -14.93
N ALA A 152 -54.88 62.01 -15.61
CA ALA A 152 -55.96 62.66 -16.36
C ALA A 152 -56.94 63.45 -15.46
N MET A 153 -57.03 63.08 -14.18
CA MET A 153 -57.77 63.81 -13.13
C MET A 153 -56.91 64.86 -12.40
N ASN A 154 -55.60 64.92 -12.65
CA ASN A 154 -54.60 65.68 -11.89
C ASN A 154 -54.49 65.25 -10.41
N VAL A 155 -54.65 63.95 -10.14
CA VAL A 155 -54.50 63.33 -8.81
C VAL A 155 -53.20 62.52 -8.77
N GLU A 156 -52.52 62.51 -7.62
CA GLU A 156 -51.35 61.65 -7.39
C GLU A 156 -51.78 60.26 -6.92
N LEU A 157 -51.20 59.21 -7.50
CA LEU A 157 -51.43 57.82 -7.09
C LEU A 157 -50.51 57.46 -5.92
N ASN A 158 -51.08 57.06 -4.77
CA ASN A 158 -50.30 56.50 -3.68
C ASN A 158 -49.84 55.08 -4.03
N SER A 159 -48.61 54.94 -4.52
CA SER A 159 -48.04 53.65 -4.91
C SER A 159 -47.90 52.67 -3.74
N CYS A 160 -47.63 53.15 -2.53
CA CYS A 160 -47.46 52.28 -1.36
C CYS A 160 -48.78 51.57 -0.98
N GLU A 161 -49.90 52.29 -1.00
CA GLU A 161 -51.22 51.67 -0.77
C GLU A 161 -51.63 50.69 -1.87
N LEU A 162 -51.13 50.90 -3.09
CA LEU A 162 -51.32 49.97 -4.21
C LEU A 162 -50.46 48.72 -4.02
N ASP A 163 -49.17 48.87 -3.71
CA ASP A 163 -48.25 47.75 -3.47
C ASP A 163 -48.71 46.88 -2.29
N ASP A 164 -49.22 47.48 -1.21
CA ASP A 164 -49.82 46.76 -0.08
C ASP A 164 -51.07 45.97 -0.49
N TYR A 165 -51.96 46.55 -1.31
CA TYR A 165 -53.16 45.87 -1.80
C TYR A 165 -52.84 44.74 -2.78
N LEU A 166 -51.93 44.99 -3.73
CA LEU A 166 -51.44 43.99 -4.68
C LEU A 166 -50.80 42.83 -3.93
N SER A 167 -49.98 43.09 -2.90
CA SER A 167 -49.35 42.06 -2.06
C SER A 167 -50.35 41.23 -1.25
N GLN A 168 -51.55 41.75 -0.97
CA GLN A 168 -52.62 41.03 -0.28
C GLN A 168 -53.44 40.16 -1.25
N GLU A 169 -53.78 40.67 -2.44
CA GLU A 169 -54.55 39.95 -3.47
C GLU A 169 -53.73 38.92 -4.26
N LEU A 170 -52.42 39.10 -4.41
CA LEU A 170 -51.53 38.22 -5.20
C LEU A 170 -51.15 36.92 -4.47
N GLN A 171 -52.14 36.24 -3.89
CA GLN A 171 -52.10 34.81 -3.54
C GLN A 171 -52.22 33.91 -4.79
N GLY A 172 -52.39 34.50 -5.99
CA GLY A 172 -52.63 33.83 -7.26
C GLY A 172 -51.55 34.05 -8.34
N PRO A 173 -51.84 33.75 -9.62
CA PRO A 173 -50.82 33.66 -10.68
C PRO A 173 -50.34 35.03 -11.21
N GLY A 174 -49.50 35.72 -10.45
CA GLY A 174 -48.58 36.77 -10.94
C GLY A 174 -49.19 38.07 -11.47
N GLY A 175 -50.52 38.22 -11.45
CA GLY A 175 -51.23 39.42 -11.89
C GLY A 175 -52.71 39.36 -11.56
N LEU A 176 -53.41 40.49 -11.70
CA LEU A 176 -54.84 40.60 -11.41
C LEU A 176 -55.66 40.10 -12.60
N THR A 177 -56.75 39.38 -12.31
CA THR A 177 -57.79 39.10 -13.31
C THR A 177 -58.67 40.33 -13.55
N VAL A 178 -59.35 40.41 -14.69
CA VAL A 178 -60.21 41.57 -15.01
C VAL A 178 -61.34 41.79 -13.99
N TRP A 179 -61.80 40.73 -13.33
CA TRP A 179 -62.86 40.82 -12.32
C TRP A 179 -62.33 41.43 -11.02
N GLN A 180 -61.14 41.04 -10.56
CA GLN A 180 -60.46 41.71 -9.43
C GLN A 180 -60.11 43.15 -9.76
N PHE A 181 -59.64 43.44 -10.98
CA PHE A 181 -59.34 44.81 -11.41
C PHE A 181 -60.60 45.70 -11.43
N LEU A 182 -61.72 45.20 -11.97
CA LEU A 182 -62.99 45.94 -11.97
C LEU A 182 -63.60 46.08 -10.57
N ASP A 183 -63.45 45.08 -9.68
CA ASP A 183 -63.90 45.16 -8.30
C ASP A 183 -63.07 46.16 -7.48
N MET A 184 -61.74 46.14 -7.65
CA MET A 184 -60.82 47.16 -7.11
C MET A 184 -61.25 48.58 -7.54
N MET A 185 -61.58 48.79 -8.82
CA MET A 185 -62.06 50.08 -9.32
C MET A 185 -63.45 50.44 -8.75
N ASN A 186 -64.37 49.48 -8.66
CA ASN A 186 -65.71 49.66 -8.06
C ASN A 186 -65.66 50.02 -6.58
N SER A 187 -64.71 49.46 -5.82
CA SER A 187 -64.53 49.71 -4.39
C SER A 187 -64.27 51.18 -4.05
N GLY A 188 -63.84 51.98 -5.04
CA GLY A 188 -63.47 53.38 -4.85
C GLY A 188 -62.23 53.60 -3.98
N ARG A 189 -61.52 52.55 -3.52
CA ARG A 189 -60.39 52.67 -2.57
C ARG A 189 -59.36 53.72 -3.00
N PHE A 190 -58.93 53.65 -4.26
CA PHE A 190 -57.93 54.56 -4.85
C PHE A 190 -58.51 55.84 -5.45
N LEU A 191 -59.85 55.99 -5.45
CA LEU A 191 -60.59 57.08 -6.11
C LEU A 191 -61.50 57.83 -5.11
N ARG A 192 -61.27 57.63 -3.80
CA ARG A 192 -62.17 58.06 -2.74
C ARG A 192 -62.23 59.59 -2.63
N GLY A 193 -63.43 60.14 -2.85
CA GLY A 193 -63.66 61.59 -2.82
C GLY A 193 -63.50 62.28 -4.17
N ILE A 194 -63.26 61.54 -5.25
CA ILE A 194 -63.33 62.04 -6.63
C ILE A 194 -64.77 61.85 -7.15
N GLU A 195 -65.29 62.84 -7.88
CA GLU A 195 -66.62 62.78 -8.51
C GLU A 195 -66.67 61.76 -9.66
N GLN A 196 -67.83 61.11 -9.85
CA GLN A 196 -68.01 60.05 -10.85
C GLN A 196 -67.78 60.57 -12.28
N GLU A 197 -68.17 61.82 -12.54
CA GLU A 197 -67.97 62.54 -13.80
C GLU A 197 -66.48 62.72 -14.11
N ALA A 198 -65.65 63.05 -13.10
CA ALA A 198 -64.21 63.20 -13.28
C ALA A 198 -63.54 61.86 -13.59
N ILE A 199 -64.00 60.77 -12.95
CA ILE A 199 -63.52 59.40 -13.21
C ILE A 199 -63.93 58.96 -14.62
N SER A 200 -65.19 59.17 -15.04
CA SER A 200 -65.66 58.81 -16.38
C SER A 200 -64.92 59.61 -17.48
N MET A 201 -64.69 60.92 -17.28
CA MET A 201 -63.86 61.73 -18.18
C MET A 201 -62.42 61.20 -18.30
N ALA A 202 -61.81 60.78 -17.19
CA ALA A 202 -60.45 60.24 -17.19
C ALA A 202 -60.35 58.84 -17.82
N VAL A 203 -61.33 57.98 -17.59
CA VAL A 203 -61.43 56.67 -18.24
C VAL A 203 -61.68 56.84 -19.75
N GLU A 204 -62.49 57.82 -20.16
CA GLU A 204 -62.69 58.19 -21.56
C GLU A 204 -61.40 58.73 -22.21
N GLU A 205 -60.69 59.65 -21.54
CA GLU A 205 -59.42 60.21 -22.04
C GLU A 205 -58.36 59.12 -22.23
N VAL A 206 -58.20 58.22 -21.25
CA VAL A 206 -57.25 57.10 -21.33
C VAL A 206 -57.70 56.02 -22.34
N TYR A 207 -59.00 55.73 -22.46
CA TYR A 207 -59.52 54.84 -23.50
C TYR A 207 -59.26 55.40 -24.90
N GLN A 208 -59.54 56.69 -25.11
CA GLN A 208 -59.29 57.34 -26.39
C GLN A 208 -57.79 57.39 -26.74
N GLU A 209 -56.91 57.65 -25.76
CA GLU A 209 -55.46 57.66 -25.96
C GLU A 209 -54.90 56.26 -26.30
N VAL A 210 -55.30 55.23 -25.54
CA VAL A 210 -54.69 53.89 -25.57
C VAL A 210 -55.34 52.91 -26.56
N ILE A 211 -56.67 52.98 -26.74
CA ILE A 211 -57.45 52.06 -27.59
C ILE A 211 -57.79 52.67 -28.94
N GLU A 212 -58.12 53.96 -28.99
CA GLU A 212 -58.43 54.68 -30.24
C GLU A 212 -57.19 55.32 -30.91
N ASP A 213 -56.02 55.28 -30.29
CA ASP A 213 -54.79 56.00 -30.71
C ASP A 213 -54.96 57.54 -30.85
N VAL A 214 -55.72 58.18 -29.96
CA VAL A 214 -55.79 59.66 -29.88
C VAL A 214 -54.56 60.22 -29.17
N LEU A 215 -53.52 60.56 -29.93
CA LEU A 215 -52.25 61.10 -29.41
C LEU A 215 -52.40 62.49 -28.74
N LYS A 216 -53.37 63.28 -29.19
CA LYS A 216 -53.81 64.52 -28.53
C LYS A 216 -55.16 64.96 -29.08
N GLN A 217 -55.98 65.54 -28.22
CA GLN A 217 -57.13 66.34 -28.61
C GLN A 217 -57.12 67.70 -27.95
N ALA A 218 -58.00 68.58 -28.43
CA ALA A 218 -58.40 69.75 -27.68
C ALA A 218 -59.12 69.33 -26.38
N ARG A 219 -59.23 70.25 -25.42
CA ARG A 219 -60.01 70.08 -24.18
C ARG A 219 -60.78 71.36 -23.93
N SER A 220 -62.10 71.28 -23.82
CA SER A 220 -62.93 72.47 -23.64
C SER A 220 -62.72 73.11 -22.25
N PRO A 221 -62.80 74.44 -22.10
CA PRO A 221 -62.99 75.45 -23.15
C PRO A 221 -61.68 75.91 -23.82
N HIS A 222 -60.51 75.61 -23.26
CA HIS A 222 -59.26 76.32 -23.58
C HIS A 222 -58.42 75.73 -24.73
N GLY A 223 -58.68 74.48 -25.13
CA GLY A 223 -57.84 73.69 -26.05
C GLY A 223 -58.16 73.82 -27.53
N TYR A 224 -59.17 74.58 -27.91
CA TYR A 224 -59.49 74.87 -29.32
C TYR A 224 -58.31 75.60 -29.99
N LEU A 225 -58.08 75.31 -31.28
CA LEU A 225 -57.03 75.95 -32.06
C LEU A 225 -57.60 76.89 -33.11
N TRP A 226 -57.00 78.07 -33.23
CA TRP A 226 -57.27 79.00 -34.31
C TRP A 226 -56.53 78.57 -35.56
N LYS A 227 -57.28 78.12 -36.58
CA LYS A 227 -56.73 77.64 -37.85
C LYS A 227 -56.90 78.71 -38.94
N LYS A 228 -55.84 78.94 -39.73
CA LYS A 228 -55.90 79.83 -40.90
C LYS A 228 -56.59 79.15 -42.11
N GLY A 229 -57.43 79.90 -42.80
CA GLY A 229 -58.09 79.49 -44.06
C GLY A 229 -57.18 79.70 -45.29
N GLN A 230 -57.32 78.86 -46.32
CA GLN A 230 -56.41 78.93 -47.49
C GLN A 230 -56.70 80.15 -48.39
N LEU A 231 -57.92 80.23 -48.93
CA LEU A 231 -58.26 81.23 -49.95
C LEU A 231 -58.49 82.61 -49.34
N ARG A 232 -59.29 82.70 -48.26
CA ARG A 232 -59.67 83.97 -47.63
C ARG A 232 -58.71 84.45 -46.53
N ARG A 233 -57.70 83.65 -46.15
CA ARG A 233 -56.74 83.89 -45.05
C ARG A 233 -57.31 84.16 -43.65
N ASN A 234 -58.63 84.31 -43.49
CA ASN A 234 -59.31 84.40 -42.19
C ASN A 234 -58.89 83.28 -41.24
N TRP A 235 -58.78 83.62 -39.96
CA TRP A 235 -58.66 82.65 -38.87
C TRP A 235 -60.03 82.14 -38.43
N SER A 236 -60.12 80.88 -38.02
CA SER A 236 -61.33 80.32 -37.43
C SER A 236 -60.97 79.30 -36.36
N GLU A 237 -61.61 79.39 -35.21
CA GLU A 237 -61.48 78.45 -34.10
C GLU A 237 -62.07 77.09 -34.49
N ARG A 238 -61.35 75.99 -34.20
CA ARG A 238 -61.77 74.62 -34.54
C ARG A 238 -61.35 73.65 -33.44
N TRP A 239 -62.16 72.63 -33.25
CA TRP A 239 -61.78 71.45 -32.46
C TRP A 239 -60.82 70.59 -33.28
N PHE A 240 -59.81 69.99 -32.64
CA PHE A 240 -58.81 69.15 -33.29
C PHE A 240 -58.62 67.82 -32.55
N THR A 241 -58.38 66.76 -33.32
CA THR A 241 -58.06 65.42 -32.84
C THR A 241 -56.92 64.84 -33.68
N LEU A 242 -55.82 64.45 -33.03
CA LEU A 242 -54.63 63.88 -33.62
C LEU A 242 -54.61 62.36 -33.42
N LYS A 243 -54.56 61.61 -34.52
CA LYS A 243 -54.18 60.19 -34.55
C LYS A 243 -52.84 60.03 -35.33
N PRO A 244 -52.10 58.92 -35.20
CA PRO A 244 -50.73 58.78 -35.71
C PRO A 244 -50.52 59.16 -37.19
N SER A 245 -51.50 58.91 -38.06
CA SER A 245 -51.45 59.22 -39.49
C SER A 245 -52.29 60.42 -39.93
N VAL A 246 -53.05 61.06 -39.02
CA VAL A 246 -54.01 62.11 -39.40
C VAL A 246 -54.36 63.07 -38.27
N LEU A 247 -54.28 64.37 -38.57
CA LEU A 247 -54.81 65.45 -37.74
C LEU A 247 -56.16 65.92 -38.31
N SER A 248 -57.26 65.48 -37.70
CA SER A 248 -58.64 65.86 -38.10
C SER A 248 -59.11 67.11 -37.35
N TYR A 249 -59.98 67.89 -37.98
CA TYR A 249 -60.57 69.08 -37.35
C TYR A 249 -62.06 69.26 -37.65
N TYR A 250 -62.77 69.77 -36.64
CA TYR A 250 -64.23 69.80 -36.54
C TYR A 250 -64.71 71.21 -36.14
N MET A 251 -66.02 71.48 -36.25
CA MET A 251 -66.58 72.72 -35.70
C MET A 251 -66.46 72.79 -34.17
N SER A 252 -66.80 71.70 -33.51
CA SER A 252 -67.03 71.62 -32.06
C SER A 252 -66.60 70.26 -31.50
N GLU A 253 -66.57 70.18 -30.17
CA GLU A 253 -66.21 69.00 -29.37
C GLU A 253 -67.13 67.80 -29.61
N GLU A 254 -68.41 68.01 -29.97
CA GLU A 254 -69.33 66.90 -30.29
C GLU A 254 -68.93 66.09 -31.54
N ARG A 255 -67.86 66.45 -32.27
CA ARG A 255 -67.33 65.77 -33.47
C ARG A 255 -68.31 65.63 -34.67
N LYS A 256 -69.54 66.13 -34.55
CA LYS A 256 -70.65 66.00 -35.53
C LYS A 256 -70.34 66.52 -36.93
N GLU A 257 -69.57 67.61 -37.06
CA GLU A 257 -69.21 68.17 -38.37
C GLU A 257 -67.69 68.26 -38.57
N LYS A 258 -67.13 67.27 -39.28
CA LYS A 258 -65.72 67.25 -39.71
C LYS A 258 -65.50 68.27 -40.84
N LYS A 259 -64.76 69.34 -40.55
CA LYS A 259 -64.40 70.40 -41.54
C LYS A 259 -63.12 70.09 -42.33
N GLY A 260 -62.45 68.98 -42.02
CA GLY A 260 -61.37 68.42 -42.83
C GLY A 260 -60.39 67.57 -42.03
N SER A 261 -59.30 67.18 -42.69
CA SER A 261 -58.18 66.46 -42.09
C SER A 261 -56.88 66.75 -42.83
N ILE A 262 -55.77 66.64 -42.10
CA ILE A 262 -54.40 66.77 -42.59
C ILE A 262 -53.78 65.38 -42.45
N ALA A 263 -53.51 64.72 -43.58
CA ALA A 263 -52.72 63.49 -43.55
C ALA A 263 -51.31 63.80 -43.07
N LEU A 264 -50.77 62.95 -42.20
CA LEU A 264 -49.41 63.05 -41.70
C LEU A 264 -48.61 61.88 -42.30
N ASP A 265 -47.45 62.21 -42.85
CA ASP A 265 -46.50 61.25 -43.41
C ASP A 265 -45.09 61.56 -42.87
N LYS A 266 -44.12 60.70 -43.21
CA LYS A 266 -42.70 60.85 -42.83
C LYS A 266 -41.97 62.06 -43.45
N HIS A 267 -42.63 62.79 -44.35
CA HIS A 267 -42.11 64.00 -45.01
C HIS A 267 -42.75 65.28 -44.46
N CYS A 268 -43.78 65.15 -43.62
CA CYS A 268 -44.36 66.28 -42.90
C CYS A 268 -43.39 66.79 -41.84
N CYS A 269 -43.47 68.09 -41.53
CA CYS A 269 -42.81 68.67 -40.37
C CYS A 269 -43.75 69.66 -39.66
N VAL A 270 -43.42 69.99 -38.41
CA VAL A 270 -44.15 71.00 -37.63
C VAL A 270 -43.16 71.98 -37.01
N GLU A 271 -43.41 73.27 -37.25
CA GLU A 271 -42.51 74.37 -36.91
C GLU A 271 -43.25 75.42 -36.08
N VAL A 272 -42.58 75.96 -35.05
CA VAL A 272 -43.05 77.14 -34.32
C VAL A 272 -42.91 78.37 -35.21
N LEU A 273 -43.93 79.22 -35.25
CA LEU A 273 -43.92 80.47 -36.03
C LEU A 273 -43.83 81.70 -35.09
N PRO A 274 -43.19 82.79 -35.53
CA PRO A 274 -43.25 84.07 -34.83
C PRO A 274 -44.65 84.67 -34.90
N ASP A 275 -45.09 85.29 -33.81
CA ASP A 275 -46.41 85.93 -33.66
C ASP A 275 -46.64 86.98 -34.78
N ARG A 276 -47.78 86.89 -35.51
CA ARG A 276 -48.16 87.78 -36.63
C ARG A 276 -49.68 87.74 -36.86
N ASP A 277 -50.21 88.58 -37.75
CA ASP A 277 -51.65 88.67 -38.06
C ASP A 277 -52.55 88.88 -36.82
N GLY A 278 -52.02 89.50 -35.75
CA GLY A 278 -52.70 89.63 -34.46
C GLY A 278 -52.85 88.32 -33.67
N LYS A 279 -52.21 87.23 -34.10
CA LYS A 279 -52.23 85.92 -33.44
C LYS A 279 -50.90 85.61 -32.77
N ARG A 280 -51.01 84.97 -31.60
CA ARG A 280 -49.89 84.57 -30.75
C ARG A 280 -49.75 83.04 -30.69
N CYS A 281 -48.66 82.57 -30.09
CA CYS A 281 -48.45 81.15 -29.78
C CYS A 281 -48.61 80.27 -31.03
N MET A 282 -48.07 80.75 -32.15
CA MET A 282 -48.30 80.14 -33.46
C MET A 282 -47.35 78.99 -33.79
N PHE A 283 -47.84 78.11 -34.66
CA PHE A 283 -47.09 77.04 -35.28
C PHE A 283 -47.68 76.71 -36.65
N CYS A 284 -47.01 75.88 -37.44
CA CYS A 284 -47.60 75.32 -38.65
C CYS A 284 -47.18 73.87 -38.88
N VAL A 285 -48.09 73.11 -39.49
CA VAL A 285 -47.79 71.77 -40.04
C VAL A 285 -47.56 71.94 -41.54
N LYS A 286 -46.38 71.57 -42.03
CA LYS A 286 -46.08 71.48 -43.46
C LYS A 286 -46.27 70.04 -43.90
N THR A 287 -47.11 69.81 -44.90
CA THR A 287 -47.17 68.57 -45.67
C THR A 287 -46.49 68.77 -47.02
N SER A 288 -46.25 67.67 -47.73
CA SER A 288 -45.75 67.64 -49.12
C SER A 288 -46.52 68.55 -50.10
N SER A 289 -47.80 68.82 -49.83
CA SER A 289 -48.68 69.63 -50.68
C SER A 289 -49.03 71.01 -50.11
N ARG A 290 -48.90 71.24 -48.80
CA ARG A 290 -49.48 72.43 -48.15
C ARG A 290 -48.94 72.73 -46.74
N THR A 291 -48.76 74.02 -46.44
CA THR A 291 -48.60 74.52 -45.07
C THR A 291 -49.96 74.85 -44.42
N TYR A 292 -50.14 74.45 -43.16
CA TYR A 292 -51.33 74.69 -42.34
C TYR A 292 -50.94 75.50 -41.10
N GLU A 293 -51.23 76.80 -41.11
CA GLU A 293 -50.96 77.71 -40.00
C GLU A 293 -52.02 77.60 -38.89
N MET A 294 -51.55 77.56 -37.64
CA MET A 294 -52.34 77.39 -36.43
C MET A 294 -51.84 78.31 -35.30
N SER A 295 -52.74 78.69 -34.39
CA SER A 295 -52.48 79.51 -33.21
C SER A 295 -53.16 78.87 -32.02
N ALA A 296 -52.39 78.58 -30.97
CA ALA A 296 -52.90 78.08 -29.69
C ALA A 296 -53.26 79.26 -28.77
N SER A 297 -54.04 79.00 -27.72
CA SER A 297 -54.39 79.99 -26.70
C SER A 297 -53.17 80.38 -25.83
N ASP A 298 -52.31 79.43 -25.49
CA ASP A 298 -51.11 79.66 -24.67
C ASP A 298 -49.83 78.93 -25.18
N THR A 299 -48.69 79.27 -24.59
CA THR A 299 -47.37 78.72 -24.94
C THR A 299 -47.23 77.22 -24.67
N ARG A 300 -47.83 76.73 -23.57
CA ARG A 300 -47.80 75.32 -23.15
C ARG A 300 -48.61 74.49 -24.13
N GLN A 301 -49.83 74.92 -24.47
CA GLN A 301 -50.65 74.25 -25.49
C GLN A 301 -49.96 74.20 -26.85
N ARG A 302 -49.30 75.28 -27.27
CA ARG A 302 -48.46 75.25 -28.49
C ARG A 302 -47.41 74.15 -28.38
N GLN A 303 -46.66 74.09 -27.26
CA GLN A 303 -45.64 73.06 -27.04
C GLN A 303 -46.25 71.66 -27.10
N GLU A 304 -47.29 71.36 -26.32
CA GLU A 304 -48.01 70.09 -26.32
C GLU A 304 -48.47 69.67 -27.73
N TRP A 305 -49.12 70.57 -28.48
CA TRP A 305 -49.56 70.30 -29.85
C TRP A 305 -48.39 70.03 -30.79
N THR A 306 -47.32 70.83 -30.74
CA THR A 306 -46.13 70.59 -31.58
C THR A 306 -45.43 69.27 -31.23
N LEU A 307 -45.28 68.91 -29.95
CA LEU A 307 -44.66 67.67 -29.49
C LEU A 307 -45.51 66.43 -29.83
N ALA A 308 -46.83 66.53 -29.73
CA ALA A 308 -47.73 65.46 -30.14
C ALA A 308 -47.68 65.24 -31.66
N ILE A 309 -47.70 66.31 -32.46
CA ILE A 309 -47.59 66.22 -33.94
C ILE A 309 -46.21 65.70 -34.36
N GLN A 310 -45.12 66.12 -33.70
CA GLN A 310 -43.78 65.53 -33.91
C GLN A 310 -43.75 64.03 -33.59
N THR A 311 -44.46 63.60 -32.54
CA THR A 311 -44.58 62.18 -32.19
C THR A 311 -45.40 61.40 -33.22
N ALA A 312 -46.50 61.96 -33.75
CA ALA A 312 -47.25 61.36 -34.85
C ALA A 312 -46.38 61.17 -36.11
N ILE A 313 -45.66 62.22 -36.53
CA ILE A 313 -44.74 62.18 -37.68
C ILE A 313 -43.62 61.16 -37.44
N ARG A 314 -43.05 61.09 -36.24
CA ARG A 314 -42.04 60.08 -35.87
C ARG A 314 -42.59 58.65 -35.98
N LEU A 315 -43.82 58.39 -35.51
CA LEU A 315 -44.47 57.08 -35.66
C LEU A 315 -44.64 56.70 -37.14
N GLN A 316 -45.02 57.65 -38.01
CA GLN A 316 -45.09 57.41 -39.46
C GLN A 316 -43.71 57.14 -40.08
N ALA A 317 -42.65 57.80 -39.59
CA ALA A 317 -41.27 57.54 -40.04
C ALA A 317 -40.72 56.19 -39.56
N GLU A 318 -41.10 55.76 -38.35
CA GLU A 318 -40.77 54.44 -37.77
C GLU A 318 -41.69 53.31 -38.28
N GLY A 319 -42.71 53.61 -39.11
CA GLY A 319 -43.68 52.62 -39.62
C GLY A 319 -44.69 52.10 -38.59
N LYS A 320 -44.82 52.79 -37.44
CA LYS A 320 -45.61 52.34 -36.29
C LYS A 320 -47.05 52.86 -36.35
N LYS A 321 -48.01 51.94 -36.17
CA LYS A 321 -49.45 52.23 -36.19
C LYS A 321 -49.96 52.91 -34.92
N SER A 322 -49.40 52.57 -33.76
CA SER A 322 -49.85 52.99 -32.42
C SER A 322 -48.68 53.37 -31.54
N LEU A 323 -48.84 54.41 -30.71
CA LEU A 323 -47.86 54.76 -29.67
C LEU A 323 -47.92 53.77 -28.49
N HIS A 324 -49.12 53.40 -28.04
CA HIS A 324 -49.27 52.59 -26.84
C HIS A 324 -48.92 51.12 -27.07
N LYS A 325 -49.04 50.60 -28.29
CA LYS A 325 -48.52 49.27 -28.62
C LYS A 325 -46.98 49.22 -28.53
N ASP A 326 -46.29 50.22 -29.07
CA ASP A 326 -44.82 50.37 -28.94
C ASP A 326 -44.38 50.56 -27.48
N LEU A 327 -45.10 51.38 -26.70
CA LEU A 327 -44.80 51.56 -25.27
C LEU A 327 -45.09 50.30 -24.43
N LYS A 328 -46.17 49.56 -24.70
CA LYS A 328 -46.45 48.27 -24.02
C LYS A 328 -45.38 47.24 -24.35
N GLN A 329 -45.02 47.09 -25.63
CA GLN A 329 -43.97 46.17 -26.05
C GLN A 329 -42.65 46.49 -25.33
N LYS A 330 -42.23 47.76 -25.31
CA LYS A 330 -41.02 48.20 -24.60
C LYS A 330 -41.06 47.93 -23.09
N ARG A 331 -42.22 48.06 -22.42
CA ARG A 331 -42.36 47.66 -21.01
C ARG A 331 -42.19 46.16 -20.83
N ARG A 332 -42.78 45.35 -21.70
CA ARG A 332 -42.63 43.88 -21.67
C ARG A 332 -41.17 43.46 -21.88
N GLU A 333 -40.51 43.98 -22.91
CA GLU A 333 -39.09 43.73 -23.20
C GLU A 333 -38.20 44.12 -22.00
N GLN A 334 -38.51 45.23 -21.31
CA GLN A 334 -37.80 45.62 -20.08
C GLN A 334 -38.08 44.68 -18.90
N ARG A 335 -39.31 44.15 -18.74
CA ARG A 335 -39.63 43.13 -17.72
C ARG A 335 -38.87 41.84 -18.00
N GLU A 336 -38.93 41.32 -19.22
CA GLU A 336 -38.21 40.12 -19.65
C GLU A 336 -36.69 40.25 -19.46
N GLN A 337 -36.10 41.40 -19.77
CA GLN A 337 -34.67 41.69 -19.51
C GLN A 337 -34.33 41.75 -18.01
N ARG A 338 -35.23 42.28 -17.16
CA ARG A 338 -35.05 42.27 -15.69
C ARG A 338 -35.10 40.84 -15.14
N GLU A 339 -36.04 40.03 -15.61
CA GLU A 339 -36.20 38.62 -15.23
C GLU A 339 -35.00 37.78 -15.66
N GLN A 340 -34.56 37.89 -16.93
CA GLN A 340 -33.34 37.23 -17.42
C GLN A 340 -32.10 37.63 -16.59
N ARG A 341 -31.96 38.91 -16.25
CA ARG A 341 -30.85 39.40 -15.41
C ARG A 341 -30.95 38.92 -13.95
N LYS A 342 -32.15 38.64 -13.44
CA LYS A 342 -32.37 38.03 -12.11
C LYS A 342 -32.04 36.55 -12.14
N ALA A 343 -32.55 35.81 -13.12
CA ALA A 343 -32.26 34.39 -13.32
C ALA A 343 -30.75 34.13 -13.50
N ALA A 344 -30.06 34.92 -14.33
CA ALA A 344 -28.61 34.78 -14.54
C ALA A 344 -27.78 35.02 -13.24
N LYS A 345 -28.23 35.92 -12.36
CA LYS A 345 -27.62 36.12 -11.03
C LYS A 345 -27.93 34.97 -10.06
N GLU A 346 -29.13 34.41 -10.13
CA GLU A 346 -29.53 33.25 -9.32
C GLU A 346 -28.74 32.00 -9.76
N GLU A 347 -28.49 31.83 -11.07
CA GLU A 347 -27.60 30.79 -11.60
C GLU A 347 -26.14 31.04 -11.19
N GLU A 348 -25.62 32.26 -11.33
CA GLU A 348 -24.26 32.63 -10.92
C GLU A 348 -24.02 32.40 -9.42
N THR A 349 -24.97 32.77 -8.56
CA THR A 349 -24.87 32.57 -7.11
C THR A 349 -25.04 31.10 -6.70
N GLN A 350 -25.90 30.32 -7.37
CA GLN A 350 -25.97 28.87 -7.20
C GLN A 350 -24.65 28.19 -7.60
N ARG A 351 -24.06 28.58 -8.73
CA ARG A 351 -22.76 28.07 -9.20
C ARG A 351 -21.63 28.44 -8.25
N LEU A 352 -21.62 29.66 -7.71
CA LEU A 352 -20.64 30.09 -6.70
C LEU A 352 -20.77 29.26 -5.42
N LYS A 353 -22.00 28.98 -4.97
CA LYS A 353 -22.26 28.13 -3.80
C LYS A 353 -21.82 26.68 -4.02
N GLN A 354 -22.06 26.11 -5.19
CA GLN A 354 -21.55 24.78 -5.57
C GLN A 354 -20.01 24.72 -5.53
N LEU A 355 -19.33 25.75 -6.06
CA LEU A 355 -17.87 25.84 -6.02
C LEU A 355 -17.32 26.03 -4.58
N GLN A 356 -18.06 26.70 -3.70
CA GLN A 356 -17.74 26.78 -2.27
C GLN A 356 -17.88 25.42 -1.59
N GLU A 357 -19.00 24.72 -1.78
CA GLU A 357 -19.23 23.37 -1.24
C GLU A 357 -18.21 22.34 -1.74
N GLU A 358 -17.81 22.41 -3.01
CA GLU A 358 -16.76 21.55 -3.58
C GLU A 358 -15.38 21.86 -2.96
N LYS A 359 -15.06 23.15 -2.77
CA LYS A 359 -13.82 23.58 -2.12
C LYS A 359 -13.76 23.15 -0.66
N GLU A 360 -14.86 23.23 0.08
CA GLU A 360 -14.95 22.80 1.47
C GLU A 360 -14.76 21.28 1.61
N ARG A 361 -15.39 20.48 0.74
CA ARG A 361 -15.15 19.02 0.70
C ARG A 361 -13.68 18.68 0.45
N LYS A 362 -13.04 19.35 -0.52
CA LYS A 362 -11.61 19.15 -0.83
C LYS A 362 -10.68 19.61 0.29
N LEU A 363 -11.07 20.61 1.08
CA LEU A 363 -10.34 21.02 2.28
C LEU A 363 -10.45 19.98 3.40
N GLN A 364 -11.65 19.43 3.63
CA GLN A 364 -11.87 18.34 4.60
C GLN A 364 -11.11 17.06 4.21
N GLU A 365 -11.15 16.68 2.93
CA GLU A 365 -10.39 15.55 2.40
C GLU A 365 -8.87 15.74 2.58
N LEU A 366 -8.35 16.94 2.28
CA LEU A 366 -6.95 17.29 2.49
C LEU A 366 -6.55 17.30 3.98
N GLU A 367 -7.46 17.67 4.89
CA GLU A 367 -7.23 17.64 6.34
C GLU A 367 -7.19 16.21 6.88
N LEU A 368 -8.14 15.35 6.46
CA LEU A 368 -8.14 13.92 6.77
C LEU A 368 -6.86 13.22 6.26
N LEU A 369 -6.42 13.53 5.03
CA LEU A 369 -5.17 13.00 4.49
C LEU A 369 -3.94 13.45 5.31
N LYS A 370 -3.89 14.71 5.77
CA LYS A 370 -2.83 15.21 6.66
C LYS A 370 -2.86 14.61 8.06
N GLU A 371 -4.03 14.23 8.56
CA GLU A 371 -4.13 13.52 9.83
C GLU A 371 -3.69 12.06 9.69
N ALA A 372 -4.17 11.35 8.66
CA ALA A 372 -3.75 9.99 8.35
C ALA A 372 -2.23 9.90 8.11
N GLN A 373 -1.63 10.88 7.41
CA GLN A 373 -0.18 10.96 7.24
C GLN A 373 0.54 11.10 8.60
N ARG A 374 0.10 12.03 9.47
CA ARG A 374 0.72 12.22 10.80
C ARG A 374 0.58 10.97 11.68
N GLN A 375 -0.55 10.28 11.63
CA GLN A 375 -0.75 9.02 12.35
C GLN A 375 0.18 7.92 11.81
N ALA A 376 0.36 7.82 10.49
CA ALA A 376 1.31 6.87 9.88
C ALA A 376 2.78 7.19 10.22
N GLU A 377 3.16 8.47 10.26
CA GLU A 377 4.50 8.91 10.68
C GLU A 377 4.79 8.57 12.15
N ILE A 378 3.80 8.73 13.05
CA ILE A 378 3.92 8.32 14.46
C ILE A 378 4.08 6.80 14.57
N LEU A 379 3.22 6.02 13.90
CA LEU A 379 3.29 4.56 13.93
C LEU A 379 4.63 4.02 13.38
N LEU A 380 5.17 4.66 12.33
CA LEU A 380 6.49 4.32 11.80
C LEU A 380 7.62 4.62 12.80
N GLN A 381 7.54 5.74 13.52
CA GLN A 381 8.51 6.07 14.58
C GLN A 381 8.41 5.12 15.78
N GLU A 382 7.21 4.74 16.20
CA GLU A 382 7.01 3.71 17.23
C GLU A 382 7.56 2.35 16.80
N GLU A 383 7.34 1.95 15.55
CA GLU A 383 7.87 0.68 15.03
C GLU A 383 9.39 0.71 14.92
N GLU A 384 9.99 1.81 14.42
CA GLU A 384 11.44 1.98 14.43
C GLU A 384 12.03 1.94 15.85
N GLN A 385 11.39 2.61 16.83
CA GLN A 385 11.84 2.54 18.23
C GLN A 385 11.76 1.12 18.78
N ARG A 386 10.69 0.37 18.50
CA ARG A 386 10.57 -1.04 18.88
C ARG A 386 11.65 -1.92 18.23
N ARG A 387 11.89 -1.77 16.92
CA ARG A 387 12.96 -2.50 16.22
C ARG A 387 14.34 -2.19 16.80
N ARG A 388 14.62 -0.93 17.15
CA ARG A 388 15.87 -0.51 17.82
C ARG A 388 16.00 -1.12 19.22
N GLN A 389 14.95 -1.02 20.04
CA GLN A 389 14.91 -1.62 21.39
C GLN A 389 15.14 -3.14 21.35
N GLN A 390 14.45 -3.86 20.45
CA GLN A 390 14.65 -5.30 20.24
C GLN A 390 16.07 -5.64 19.81
N HIS A 391 16.71 -4.80 18.98
CA HIS A 391 18.10 -4.99 18.58
C HIS A 391 19.09 -4.73 19.72
N GLU A 392 18.87 -3.69 20.53
CA GLU A 392 19.67 -3.43 21.73
C GLU A 392 19.50 -4.49 22.83
N GLU A 393 18.28 -5.02 23.02
CA GLU A 393 18.02 -6.12 23.95
C GLU A 393 18.69 -7.41 23.46
N MET A 394 18.56 -7.74 22.17
CA MET A 394 19.26 -8.87 21.56
C MET A 394 20.78 -8.73 21.69
N GLN A 395 21.34 -7.54 21.41
CA GLN A 395 22.76 -7.28 21.56
C GLN A 395 23.21 -7.45 23.02
N ARG A 396 22.49 -6.87 23.99
CA ARG A 396 22.78 -7.03 25.43
C ARG A 396 22.69 -8.49 25.88
N THR A 397 21.72 -9.26 25.38
CA THR A 397 21.63 -10.70 25.66
C THR A 397 22.83 -11.47 25.09
N LEU A 398 23.29 -11.14 23.88
CA LEU A 398 24.48 -11.74 23.28
C LEU A 398 25.78 -11.35 23.99
N GLU A 399 25.89 -10.11 24.47
CA GLU A 399 27.02 -9.63 25.30
C GLU A 399 27.09 -10.38 26.64
N ILE A 400 25.95 -10.60 27.30
CA ILE A 400 25.87 -11.42 28.53
C ILE A 400 26.27 -12.88 28.23
N GLN A 401 25.71 -13.49 27.20
CA GLN A 401 26.06 -14.87 26.81
C GLN A 401 27.53 -15.04 26.43
N LEU A 402 28.13 -14.02 25.79
CA LEU A 402 29.56 -14.00 25.49
C LEU A 402 30.38 -13.93 26.79
N GLN A 403 30.01 -13.05 27.72
CA GLN A 403 30.68 -12.91 29.00
C GLN A 403 30.57 -14.18 29.87
N GLU A 404 29.40 -14.82 29.90
CA GLU A 404 29.20 -16.13 30.56
C GLU A 404 30.06 -17.23 29.92
N ALA A 405 30.13 -17.27 28.58
CA ALA A 405 30.96 -18.23 27.85
C ALA A 405 32.47 -17.98 28.06
N GLU A 406 32.91 -16.73 28.17
CA GLU A 406 34.28 -16.37 28.51
C GLU A 406 34.63 -16.77 29.96
N GLN A 407 33.76 -16.50 30.93
CA GLN A 407 33.94 -16.93 32.31
C GLN A 407 33.97 -18.46 32.44
N ALA A 408 33.08 -19.17 31.74
CA ALA A 408 33.07 -20.63 31.69
C ALA A 408 34.37 -21.19 31.07
N ARG A 409 34.88 -20.57 29.99
CA ARG A 409 36.17 -20.93 29.38
C ARG A 409 37.34 -20.69 30.33
N ALA A 410 37.38 -19.55 31.01
CA ALA A 410 38.44 -19.21 31.97
C ALA A 410 38.43 -20.17 33.18
N SER A 411 37.24 -20.52 33.70
CA SER A 411 37.07 -21.52 34.76
C SER A 411 37.57 -22.90 34.32
N MET A 412 37.14 -23.36 33.13
CA MET A 412 37.58 -24.64 32.56
C MET A 412 39.08 -24.69 32.25
N GLN A 413 39.69 -23.56 31.85
CA GLN A 413 41.14 -23.44 31.70
C GLN A 413 41.88 -23.53 33.05
N ALA A 414 41.36 -22.89 34.11
CA ALA A 414 41.92 -23.01 35.45
C ALA A 414 41.83 -24.44 36.00
N GLU A 415 40.70 -25.13 35.78
CA GLU A 415 40.56 -26.55 36.14
C GLU A 415 41.51 -27.44 35.32
N MET A 416 41.66 -27.19 34.02
CA MET A 416 42.59 -27.90 33.15
C MET A 416 44.04 -27.78 33.67
N VAL A 417 44.51 -26.58 34.00
CA VAL A 417 45.85 -26.35 34.55
C VAL A 417 46.05 -27.07 35.90
N LEU A 418 45.02 -27.11 36.76
CA LEU A 418 45.07 -27.90 38.00
C LEU A 418 45.18 -29.41 37.71
N LYS A 419 44.42 -29.93 36.73
CA LYS A 419 44.45 -31.35 36.34
C LYS A 419 45.77 -31.73 35.65
N GLU A 420 46.36 -30.84 34.85
CA GLU A 420 47.70 -31.04 34.28
C GLU A 420 48.77 -31.08 35.38
N ALA A 421 48.71 -30.19 36.37
CA ALA A 421 49.63 -30.19 37.50
C ALA A 421 49.48 -31.42 38.42
N GLU A 422 48.24 -31.92 38.62
CA GLU A 422 47.99 -33.21 39.28
C GLU A 422 48.59 -34.38 38.48
N ALA A 423 48.36 -34.41 37.16
CA ALA A 423 48.89 -35.45 36.28
C ALA A 423 50.43 -35.42 36.19
N GLU A 424 51.06 -34.25 36.21
CA GLU A 424 52.52 -34.12 36.21
C GLU A 424 53.13 -34.66 37.52
N ARG A 425 52.50 -34.40 38.66
CA ARG A 425 52.88 -35.00 39.96
C ARG A 425 52.74 -36.52 39.94
N GLN A 426 51.67 -37.04 39.35
CA GLN A 426 51.48 -38.49 39.17
C GLN A 426 52.57 -39.10 38.27
N ARG A 427 52.91 -38.46 37.14
CA ARG A 427 54.00 -38.92 36.25
C ARG A 427 55.36 -38.93 36.96
N LYS A 428 55.69 -37.88 37.73
CA LYS A 428 56.92 -37.84 38.54
C LYS A 428 56.95 -38.98 39.55
N ARG A 429 55.83 -39.26 40.21
CA ARG A 429 55.73 -40.38 41.15
C ARG A 429 55.83 -41.76 40.48
N ILE A 430 55.37 -41.91 39.24
CA ILE A 430 55.55 -43.14 38.45
C ILE A 430 57.04 -43.33 38.12
N LEU A 431 57.72 -42.30 37.62
CA LEU A 431 59.17 -42.34 37.33
C LEU A 431 60.02 -42.66 38.57
N GLU A 432 59.68 -42.11 39.75
CA GLU A 432 60.31 -42.46 41.03
C GLU A 432 60.15 -43.95 41.42
N LEU A 433 59.03 -44.57 41.05
CA LEU A 433 58.75 -45.98 41.32
C LEU A 433 59.41 -46.89 40.28
N GLU A 434 59.52 -46.44 39.02
CA GLU A 434 60.22 -47.13 37.94
C GLU A 434 61.74 -47.18 38.19
N ASP A 435 62.37 -46.06 38.55
CA ASP A 435 63.78 -46.01 38.98
C ASP A 435 64.07 -46.88 40.21
N MET A 436 63.13 -46.93 41.18
CA MET A 436 63.23 -47.81 42.34
C MET A 436 63.11 -49.29 41.93
N GLN A 437 62.22 -49.62 41.00
CA GLN A 437 62.03 -50.97 40.49
C GLN A 437 63.26 -51.45 39.70
N GLU A 438 63.84 -50.60 38.85
CA GLU A 438 65.03 -50.92 38.06
C GLU A 438 66.22 -51.26 38.98
N ARG A 439 66.50 -50.42 40.00
CA ARG A 439 67.55 -50.68 41.00
C ARG A 439 67.31 -51.96 41.81
N LEU A 440 66.04 -52.29 42.12
CA LEU A 440 65.69 -53.55 42.77
C LEU A 440 65.90 -54.76 41.85
N GLN A 441 65.66 -54.62 40.53
CA GLN A 441 65.99 -55.66 39.56
C GLN A 441 67.50 -55.83 39.38
N GLU A 442 68.29 -54.76 39.35
CA GLU A 442 69.76 -54.84 39.33
C GLU A 442 70.31 -55.56 40.57
N ALA A 443 69.84 -55.19 41.77
CA ALA A 443 70.24 -55.83 43.02
C ALA A 443 69.90 -57.33 43.04
N LEU A 444 68.70 -57.69 42.58
CA LEU A 444 68.27 -59.09 42.47
C LEU A 444 69.12 -59.88 41.45
N GLN A 445 69.48 -59.28 40.31
CA GLN A 445 70.38 -59.91 39.33
C GLN A 445 71.79 -60.13 39.90
N GLN A 446 72.29 -59.20 40.73
CA GLN A 446 73.57 -59.35 41.42
C GLN A 446 73.52 -60.49 42.47
N GLU A 447 72.44 -60.62 43.25
CA GLU A 447 72.28 -61.75 44.20
C GLU A 447 72.19 -63.10 43.46
N VAL A 448 71.38 -63.18 42.38
CA VAL A 448 71.25 -64.39 41.57
C VAL A 448 72.59 -64.81 40.98
N LYS A 449 73.38 -63.86 40.46
CA LYS A 449 74.73 -64.14 39.94
C LYS A 449 75.67 -64.64 41.05
N ALA A 450 75.68 -63.99 42.21
CA ALA A 450 76.52 -64.40 43.34
C ALA A 450 76.21 -65.83 43.81
N ARG A 451 74.93 -66.24 43.80
CA ARG A 451 74.54 -67.64 44.07
C ARG A 451 75.03 -68.62 43.00
N GLN A 452 74.91 -68.26 41.72
CA GLN A 452 75.39 -69.11 40.62
C GLN A 452 76.91 -69.31 40.68
N ASP A 453 77.65 -68.25 41.02
CA ASP A 453 79.09 -68.33 41.26
C ASP A 453 79.41 -69.25 42.46
N GLU A 454 78.68 -69.14 43.59
CA GLU A 454 78.84 -70.02 44.77
C GLU A 454 78.50 -71.50 44.47
N GLU A 455 77.41 -71.77 43.75
CA GLU A 455 77.03 -73.13 43.34
C GLU A 455 78.06 -73.75 42.40
N SER A 456 78.63 -72.98 41.47
CA SER A 456 79.68 -73.45 40.56
C SER A 456 80.94 -73.90 41.32
N VAL A 457 81.33 -73.16 42.37
CA VAL A 457 82.48 -73.49 43.23
C VAL A 457 82.20 -74.75 44.06
N ARG A 458 80.99 -74.90 44.63
CA ARG A 458 80.60 -76.15 45.30
C ARG A 458 80.65 -77.35 44.37
N TYR A 459 80.16 -77.22 43.14
CA TYR A 459 80.13 -78.31 42.17
C TYR A 459 81.55 -78.73 41.76
N ALA A 460 82.45 -77.78 41.53
CA ALA A 460 83.86 -78.04 41.27
C ALA A 460 84.56 -78.75 42.45
N GLN A 461 84.30 -78.30 43.68
CA GLN A 461 84.86 -78.90 44.90
C GLN A 461 84.38 -80.34 45.12
N ALA A 462 83.07 -80.59 44.90
CA ALA A 462 82.50 -81.94 45.01
C ALA A 462 83.10 -82.91 43.97
N ARG A 463 83.34 -82.45 42.74
CA ARG A 463 83.96 -83.28 41.69
C ARG A 463 85.39 -83.69 42.05
N LEU A 464 86.20 -82.76 42.57
CA LEU A 464 87.57 -83.04 43.02
C LEU A 464 87.62 -84.05 44.18
N LEU A 465 86.69 -83.95 45.14
CA LEU A 465 86.60 -84.92 46.24
C LEU A 465 86.27 -86.34 45.74
N ALA A 466 85.37 -86.47 44.76
CA ALA A 466 85.06 -87.77 44.14
C ALA A 466 86.24 -88.34 43.32
N GLU A 467 86.97 -87.49 42.60
CA GLU A 467 88.18 -87.88 41.88
C GLU A 467 89.30 -88.39 42.83
N GLU A 468 89.42 -87.85 44.05
CA GLU A 468 90.38 -88.33 45.05
C GLU A 468 89.91 -89.60 45.77
N GLU A 469 88.62 -89.74 46.10
CA GLU A 469 88.09 -90.97 46.76
C GLU A 469 88.29 -92.21 45.88
N GLU A 470 88.08 -92.08 44.56
CA GLU A 470 88.23 -93.19 43.62
C GLU A 470 89.70 -93.58 43.42
N LYS A 471 90.64 -92.62 43.42
CA LYS A 471 92.09 -92.90 43.45
C LYS A 471 92.48 -93.65 44.74
N LEU A 472 91.90 -93.27 45.88
CA LEU A 472 92.17 -93.91 47.17
C LEU A 472 91.73 -95.39 47.18
N LYS A 473 90.55 -95.70 46.63
CA LYS A 473 90.06 -97.09 46.45
C LYS A 473 91.00 -97.91 45.58
N GLN A 474 91.46 -97.35 44.46
CA GLN A 474 92.38 -98.03 43.54
C GLN A 474 93.74 -98.32 44.19
N LEU A 475 94.27 -97.39 45.00
CA LEU A 475 95.50 -97.58 45.78
C LEU A 475 95.34 -98.63 46.90
N MET A 476 94.21 -98.65 47.61
CA MET A 476 93.96 -99.69 48.63
C MET A 476 93.92 -101.09 48.01
N LYS A 477 93.23 -101.26 46.88
CA LYS A 477 93.12 -102.55 46.20
C LYS A 477 94.47 -103.09 45.74
N LEU A 478 95.31 -102.22 45.16
CA LEU A 478 96.66 -102.56 44.74
C LEU A 478 97.58 -102.93 45.93
N LYS A 479 97.34 -102.36 47.12
CA LYS A 479 98.06 -102.72 48.36
C LYS A 479 97.67 -104.13 48.85
N GLU A 480 96.39 -104.46 48.85
CA GLU A 480 95.90 -105.79 49.25
C GLU A 480 96.48 -106.90 48.35
N GLU A 481 96.47 -106.68 47.02
CA GLU A 481 97.05 -107.59 46.03
C GLU A 481 98.57 -107.80 46.25
N GLN A 482 99.32 -106.76 46.67
CA GLN A 482 100.74 -106.89 47.01
C GLN A 482 100.98 -107.64 48.33
N GLU A 483 100.14 -107.42 49.35
CA GLU A 483 100.28 -108.11 50.64
C GLU A 483 99.99 -109.63 50.52
N GLU A 484 98.99 -110.03 49.73
CA GLU A 484 98.77 -111.45 49.40
C GLU A 484 99.98 -112.09 48.69
N TYR A 485 100.57 -111.38 47.72
CA TYR A 485 101.73 -111.87 46.98
C TYR A 485 102.94 -112.11 47.90
N ILE A 486 103.22 -111.18 48.82
CA ILE A 486 104.30 -111.29 49.80
C ILE A 486 104.08 -112.50 50.73
N ILE A 487 102.86 -112.71 51.22
CA ILE A 487 102.51 -113.87 52.07
C ILE A 487 102.74 -115.19 51.33
N LYS A 488 102.39 -115.25 50.03
CA LYS A 488 102.59 -116.43 49.19
C LYS A 488 104.08 -116.77 49.02
N THR A 489 104.91 -115.79 48.65
CA THR A 489 106.36 -115.99 48.47
C THR A 489 107.05 -116.37 49.79
N GLN A 490 106.60 -115.87 50.94
CA GLN A 490 107.15 -116.25 52.24
C GLN A 490 106.91 -117.74 52.58
N ARG A 491 105.73 -118.28 52.23
CA ARG A 491 105.41 -119.71 52.46
C ARG A 491 106.28 -120.64 51.60
N GLU A 492 106.44 -120.33 50.32
CA GLU A 492 107.31 -121.09 49.40
C GLU A 492 108.78 -121.10 49.91
N LYS A 493 109.26 -119.97 50.43
CA LYS A 493 110.60 -119.84 51.02
C LYS A 493 110.79 -120.66 52.31
N GLN A 494 109.73 -120.88 53.11
CA GLN A 494 109.79 -121.76 54.29
C GLN A 494 109.93 -123.24 53.91
N VAL A 495 109.16 -123.71 52.92
CA VAL A 495 109.21 -125.11 52.44
C VAL A 495 110.62 -125.45 51.91
N LEU A 496 111.17 -124.59 51.05
CA LEU A 496 112.54 -124.74 50.52
C LEU A 496 113.61 -124.74 51.63
N LYS A 497 113.39 -124.02 52.73
CA LYS A 497 114.32 -124.02 53.88
C LYS A 497 114.29 -125.36 54.63
N GLN A 498 113.11 -125.96 54.83
CA GLN A 498 113.00 -127.28 55.48
C GLN A 498 113.62 -128.42 54.64
N GLU A 499 113.52 -128.36 53.31
CA GLU A 499 114.26 -129.29 52.45
C GLU A 499 115.79 -129.16 52.61
N MET A 500 116.29 -127.92 52.66
CA MET A 500 117.71 -127.64 52.89
C MET A 500 118.19 -128.18 54.25
N GLU A 501 117.43 -127.97 55.33
CA GLU A 501 117.77 -128.43 56.68
C GLU A 501 117.84 -129.97 56.76
N ASN A 502 116.93 -130.69 56.09
CA ASN A 502 116.98 -132.15 56.03
C ASN A 502 118.13 -132.67 55.15
N LYS A 503 118.42 -132.04 54.00
CA LYS A 503 119.58 -132.37 53.16
C LYS A 503 120.90 -132.13 53.92
N ASN A 504 120.99 -131.09 54.76
CA ASN A 504 122.18 -130.78 55.54
C ASN A 504 122.48 -131.84 56.62
N LYS A 505 121.46 -132.39 57.30
CA LYS A 505 121.64 -133.46 58.31
C LYS A 505 122.30 -134.71 57.72
N CYS A 506 121.83 -135.19 56.57
CA CYS A 506 122.46 -136.33 55.88
C CYS A 506 123.91 -136.03 55.44
N LEU A 507 124.24 -134.76 55.22
CA LEU A 507 125.58 -134.32 54.84
C LEU A 507 126.53 -134.27 56.07
N GLU A 508 126.04 -133.85 57.24
CA GLU A 508 126.78 -133.95 58.50
C GLU A 508 127.03 -135.40 58.93
N GLU A 509 126.06 -136.30 58.74
CA GLU A 509 126.25 -137.75 59.02
C GLU A 509 127.31 -138.37 58.10
N ALA A 510 127.36 -137.97 56.83
CA ALA A 510 128.43 -138.37 55.91
C ALA A 510 129.81 -137.77 56.28
N GLN A 511 129.86 -136.51 56.76
CA GLN A 511 131.10 -135.91 57.26
C GLN A 511 131.62 -136.62 58.52
N LYS A 512 130.72 -137.08 59.40
CA LYS A 512 131.06 -137.82 60.62
C LYS A 512 131.81 -139.11 60.32
N GLN A 513 131.36 -139.87 59.30
CA GLN A 513 132.05 -141.06 58.81
C GLN A 513 133.40 -140.73 58.13
N LEU A 514 133.50 -139.58 57.46
CA LEU A 514 134.71 -139.17 56.75
C LEU A 514 135.83 -138.71 57.72
N GLU A 515 135.48 -138.14 58.87
CA GLU A 515 136.46 -137.75 59.90
C GLU A 515 136.98 -138.97 60.69
N GLU A 516 136.17 -140.02 60.91
CA GLU A 516 136.66 -141.30 61.46
C GLU A 516 137.71 -141.97 60.55
N VAL A 517 137.59 -141.80 59.23
CA VAL A 517 138.62 -142.23 58.26
C VAL A 517 139.90 -141.38 58.37
N ARG A 518 139.78 -140.07 58.64
CA ARG A 518 140.93 -139.18 58.86
C ARG A 518 141.70 -139.49 60.16
N VAL A 519 141.00 -139.80 61.25
CA VAL A 519 141.58 -140.27 62.52
C VAL A 519 142.49 -141.48 62.31
N ASN A 520 142.06 -142.43 61.46
CA ASN A 520 142.86 -143.61 61.16
C ASN A 520 144.05 -143.30 60.23
N ARG A 521 143.91 -142.41 59.24
CA ARG A 521 145.03 -142.04 58.36
C ARG A 521 146.16 -141.30 59.08
N GLN A 522 145.86 -140.34 59.96
CA GLN A 522 146.91 -139.58 60.65
C GLN A 522 147.75 -140.43 61.61
N ARG A 523 147.20 -141.53 62.16
CA ARG A 523 147.98 -142.54 62.89
C ARG A 523 149.04 -143.17 61.99
N VAL A 524 148.63 -143.66 60.81
CA VAL A 524 149.52 -144.28 59.82
C VAL A 524 150.60 -143.31 59.31
N ASP A 525 150.24 -142.06 58.99
CA ASP A 525 151.18 -141.08 58.42
C ASP A 525 152.31 -140.66 59.41
N GLN A 526 152.17 -140.84 60.74
CA GLN A 526 153.25 -140.61 61.71
C GLN A 526 154.02 -141.87 62.14
N ASP A 527 153.41 -143.07 62.10
CA ASP A 527 154.17 -144.32 62.20
C ASP A 527 155.16 -144.47 61.01
N VAL A 528 154.84 -143.89 59.85
CA VAL A 528 155.77 -143.74 58.73
C VAL A 528 156.96 -142.81 59.05
N MET A 529 156.77 -141.77 59.87
CA MET A 529 157.89 -140.93 60.37
C MET A 529 158.78 -141.67 61.39
N ALA A 530 158.26 -142.64 62.14
CA ALA A 530 159.04 -143.42 63.11
C ALA A 530 160.15 -144.28 62.45
N ALA A 531 160.10 -144.49 61.14
CA ALA A 531 161.08 -145.26 60.37
C ALA A 531 162.21 -144.42 59.76
N GLN A 532 161.92 -143.25 59.17
CA GLN A 532 162.82 -142.67 58.16
C GLN A 532 164.03 -141.90 58.71
N ARG A 533 164.03 -141.43 59.97
CA ARG A 533 165.20 -140.76 60.58
C ARG A 533 166.02 -141.62 61.56
N LYS A 534 165.60 -142.87 61.80
CA LYS A 534 166.30 -143.84 62.68
C LYS A 534 167.66 -144.31 62.18
N LEU A 535 167.96 -144.11 60.88
CA LEU A 535 168.97 -144.89 60.17
C LEU A 535 169.97 -144.06 59.33
N ARG A 536 169.74 -142.74 59.18
CA ARG A 536 170.44 -141.90 58.19
C ARG A 536 170.70 -140.50 58.77
N GLN A 537 171.88 -140.20 59.32
CA GLN A 537 173.05 -141.06 59.52
C GLN A 537 173.56 -140.91 60.97
N ALA A 538 173.90 -141.93 61.77
CA ALA A 538 174.59 -143.22 61.55
C ALA A 538 176.09 -143.11 61.19
N SER A 539 176.52 -141.98 60.63
CA SER A 539 177.84 -141.71 60.07
C SER A 539 177.82 -140.27 59.55
N THR A 540 178.71 -139.36 59.92
CA THR A 540 180.15 -139.58 60.09
C THR A 540 180.77 -138.53 61.00
N ASN A 541 181.89 -138.89 61.62
CA ASN A 541 183.00 -138.02 62.01
C ASN A 541 182.70 -136.97 63.11
N VAL A 542 183.38 -137.04 64.25
CA VAL A 542 184.82 -136.71 64.35
C VAL A 542 185.08 -135.31 63.79
N LYS A 543 184.49 -134.29 64.43
CA LYS A 543 185.22 -133.42 65.38
C LYS A 543 184.23 -132.56 66.20
N HIS A 544 184.27 -132.50 67.54
CA HIS A 544 185.32 -132.01 68.48
C HIS A 544 185.00 -130.55 68.88
N TRP A 545 184.99 -130.22 70.18
CA TRP A 545 184.88 -128.84 70.75
C TRP A 545 183.68 -127.98 70.27
N ASN A 546 182.61 -127.72 71.04
CA ASN A 546 182.55 -127.27 72.42
C ASN A 546 181.19 -127.68 73.04
N VAL A 547 181.11 -128.41 74.17
CA VAL A 547 181.52 -128.00 75.53
C VAL A 547 180.64 -126.82 75.98
N GLN A 548 179.60 -126.99 76.81
CA GLN A 548 179.64 -127.47 78.21
C GLN A 548 180.59 -126.67 79.14
N MET A 549 181.09 -125.50 78.71
CA MET A 549 181.82 -124.58 79.59
C MET A 549 182.04 -123.20 78.94
N ASN A 550 182.00 -122.15 79.76
CA ASN A 550 182.67 -120.84 79.63
C ASN A 550 182.55 -120.02 78.33
N ARG A 551 182.34 -118.68 78.35
CA ARG A 551 181.98 -117.72 79.41
C ARG A 551 181.55 -116.41 78.67
N LEU A 552 180.34 -115.90 78.92
CA LEU A 552 179.90 -114.50 78.70
C LEU A 552 179.80 -113.93 77.22
N MET A 553 178.57 -113.98 76.61
CA MET A 553 177.89 -113.07 75.60
C MET A 553 177.93 -113.26 74.02
N HIS A 554 176.72 -113.43 73.32
CA HIS A 554 176.23 -113.12 71.89
C HIS A 554 175.54 -114.24 70.90
N PRO A 555 175.13 -114.10 69.56
CA PRO A 555 173.76 -114.52 68.96
C PRO A 555 173.52 -115.03 67.43
N ILE A 556 172.23 -115.15 66.90
CA ILE A 556 171.64 -115.08 65.46
C ILE A 556 171.32 -116.32 64.48
N GLY A 557 170.27 -116.28 63.57
CA GLY A 557 169.98 -117.21 62.36
C GLY A 557 168.59 -117.17 61.52
N PRO A 558 168.44 -117.60 60.20
CA PRO A 558 167.19 -117.53 59.29
C PRO A 558 166.82 -118.66 58.19
N GLY A 559 165.71 -118.60 57.35
CA GLY A 559 165.37 -119.48 56.13
C GLY A 559 163.93 -119.40 55.39
N ASP A 560 163.68 -119.92 54.13
CA ASP A 560 162.37 -119.75 53.30
C ASP A 560 162.02 -120.60 51.95
N LYS A 561 160.70 -120.72 51.53
CA LYS A 561 159.87 -120.82 50.20
C LYS A 561 159.81 -121.85 48.96
N ARG A 562 158.54 -122.23 48.49
CA ARG A 562 157.82 -122.24 47.10
C ARG A 562 157.52 -123.44 46.05
N THR A 563 156.22 -123.82 45.80
CA THR A 563 155.27 -124.27 44.65
C THR A 563 155.53 -124.90 43.19
N ASN A 564 154.62 -125.79 42.61
CA ASN A 564 153.81 -125.72 41.28
C ASN A 564 153.49 -127.03 40.35
N VAL A 565 152.45 -127.02 39.42
CA VAL A 565 152.07 -127.85 38.16
C VAL A 565 151.26 -129.24 38.14
N SER A 566 150.51 -129.54 37.02
CA SER A 566 149.62 -130.66 36.42
C SER A 566 149.76 -132.22 36.69
N GLY A 567 148.99 -133.23 36.16
CA GLY A 567 147.75 -133.44 35.29
C GLY A 567 147.54 -134.89 34.64
N GLY A 568 146.34 -135.35 34.15
CA GLY A 568 146.02 -136.66 33.41
C GLY A 568 144.49 -137.09 33.35
N GLY A 569 143.88 -138.15 32.69
CA GLY A 569 144.20 -139.23 31.68
C GLY A 569 143.10 -140.37 31.43
N PHE A 570 143.06 -141.08 30.25
CA PHE A 570 142.30 -142.31 29.74
C PHE A 570 140.73 -142.34 29.48
N ALA A 571 140.19 -143.37 28.75
CA ALA A 571 139.18 -143.17 27.66
C ALA A 571 137.92 -144.10 27.49
N GLY A 572 136.82 -143.49 26.98
CA GLY A 572 135.55 -144.06 26.45
C GLY A 572 134.44 -142.96 26.36
N TYR A 573 133.27 -143.05 25.70
CA TYR A 573 132.66 -143.95 24.67
C TYR A 573 131.47 -143.20 23.96
N GLN A 574 130.86 -143.71 22.87
CA GLN A 574 129.93 -142.94 21.97
C GLN A 574 128.87 -143.80 21.21
N PRO A 575 127.87 -143.28 20.40
CA PRO A 575 127.76 -141.96 19.70
C PRO A 575 126.40 -141.17 19.85
N LEU A 576 125.86 -140.55 18.77
CA LEU A 576 125.20 -139.22 18.74
C LEU A 576 123.71 -139.10 18.23
N LEU A 577 123.00 -138.08 18.76
CA LEU A 577 122.03 -137.12 18.13
C LEU A 577 120.57 -137.46 17.66
N SER A 578 119.68 -136.46 17.94
CA SER A 578 118.55 -135.90 17.11
C SER A 578 117.04 -136.26 17.33
N ARG A 579 116.21 -135.18 17.30
CA ARG A 579 114.73 -135.06 17.09
C ARG A 579 113.79 -135.65 18.18
N ARG A 580 112.57 -135.13 18.43
CA ARG A 580 111.69 -134.09 17.81
C ARG A 580 110.73 -133.51 18.89
N ASP A 581 110.02 -132.37 18.77
CA ASP A 581 110.03 -131.27 17.78
C ASP A 581 110.11 -129.87 18.44
N SER A 582 109.10 -129.11 18.94
CA SER A 582 107.62 -129.10 18.81
C SER A 582 107.01 -127.87 19.56
N SER A 583 105.95 -127.16 19.13
CA SER A 583 105.56 -126.72 17.77
C SER A 583 104.44 -125.64 17.78
N LEU A 584 104.70 -124.45 17.20
CA LEU A 584 103.80 -123.39 16.71
C LEU A 584 102.88 -122.60 17.69
N LYS A 585 102.77 -121.26 17.58
CA LYS A 585 103.43 -120.30 16.66
C LYS A 585 104.50 -119.50 17.38
#